data_AF-A0AA38HRK1-F1
#
_entry.id   AF-A0AA38HRK1-F1
#
_cell.length_a   1.000
_cell.length_b   1.000
_cell.length_c   1.000
_cell.angle_alpha   90.00
_cell.angle_beta   90.00
_cell.angle_gamma   90.00
#
_symmetry.space_group_name_H-M   'P 1'
#
loop_
_entity.id
_entity.type
_entity.pdbx_description
1 polymer ?
#
loop_
_entity_poly.entity_id
_entity_poly.type
_entity_poly.pdbx_seq_one_letter_code
_entity_poly.pdbx_strand_id
1 'polypeptide(L)'
;MLAEKRYQEVSSFITSLFKCADEIAHSDLVYTFFHPLLRDQQYSEEYAKKAKDRKGVSKNEAGRLKGQLKLSFQFSKGVFRVMVYHVRDLPLLTNGQEPSTYVKVYLRPDTSKETKRKTKVVRKNCHPSFVEMLEYRMALEVIQEKSLQATVWNYDPLQENEFLGCVELPLMDIDLTKETTEWYPLVNLTR
;
A
#
# COMPACT_ATOMS: atom_id res chain seq x y z
N MET A 1 -6.38 18.89 20.57
CA MET A 1 -6.29 17.91 19.44
C MET A 1 -7.56 17.07 19.38
N LEU A 2 -8.03 16.65 18.20
CA LEU A 2 -9.28 15.87 18.02
C LEU A 2 -9.37 14.61 18.91
N ALA A 3 -8.23 13.96 19.17
CA ALA A 3 -8.16 12.78 20.04
C ALA A 3 -8.53 13.07 21.50
N GLU A 4 -8.14 14.24 22.01
CA GLU A 4 -8.37 14.62 23.41
C GLU A 4 -9.83 15.01 23.67
N LYS A 5 -10.46 15.68 22.69
CA LYS A 5 -11.91 15.94 22.73
C LYS A 5 -12.71 14.64 22.74
N ARG A 6 -12.35 13.68 21.88
CA ARG A 6 -12.97 12.35 21.84
C ARG A 6 -12.77 11.58 23.13
N TYR A 7 -11.59 11.67 23.74
CA TYR A 7 -11.32 11.03 25.04
C TYR A 7 -12.24 11.55 26.14
N GLN A 8 -12.44 12.88 26.20
CA GLN A 8 -13.35 13.49 27.17
C GLN A 8 -14.81 13.09 26.95
N GLU A 9 -15.27 13.08 25.70
CA GLU A 9 -16.65 12.66 25.34
C GLU A 9 -16.89 11.19 25.72
N VAL A 10 -15.95 10.30 25.39
CA VAL A 10 -16.04 8.87 25.71
C VAL A 10 -15.98 8.64 27.22
N SER A 11 -15.08 9.32 27.94
CA SER A 11 -14.96 9.22 29.40
C SER A 11 -16.23 9.66 30.13
N SER A 12 -16.83 10.77 29.68
CA SER A 12 -18.11 11.26 30.22
C SER A 12 -19.23 10.27 29.97
N PHE A 13 -19.30 9.71 28.77
CA PHE A 13 -20.29 8.68 28.41
C PHE A 13 -20.15 7.41 29.26
N ILE A 14 -18.93 6.88 29.42
CA ILE A 14 -18.66 5.69 30.25
C ILE A 14 -19.08 5.96 31.70
N THR A 15 -18.74 7.14 32.24
CA THR A 15 -19.12 7.53 33.61
C THR A 15 -20.64 7.62 33.77
N SER A 16 -21.36 8.08 32.75
CA SER A 16 -22.82 8.11 32.73
C SER A 16 -23.41 6.70 32.69
N LEU A 17 -22.78 5.79 31.97
CA LEU A 17 -23.26 4.42 31.77
C LEU A 17 -23.23 3.61 33.07
N PHE A 18 -22.20 3.79 33.90
CA PHE A 18 -22.10 3.18 35.23
C PHE A 18 -23.04 3.79 36.28
N LYS A 19 -23.74 4.90 35.95
CA LYS A 19 -24.75 5.53 36.82
C LYS A 19 -26.19 5.18 36.41
N CYS A 20 -26.37 4.46 35.30
CA CYS A 20 -27.67 3.93 34.89
C CYS A 20 -28.08 2.71 35.73
N ALA A 21 -29.32 2.23 35.53
CA ALA A 21 -29.85 1.07 36.25
C ALA A 21 -28.95 -0.17 36.12
N ASP A 22 -28.97 -1.05 37.13
CA ASP A 22 -28.07 -2.20 37.23
C ASP A 22 -28.13 -3.14 36.02
N GLU A 23 -29.28 -3.25 35.36
CA GLU A 23 -29.49 -4.03 34.12
C GLU A 23 -28.66 -3.50 32.94
N ILE A 24 -28.37 -2.19 32.92
CA ILE A 24 -27.60 -1.51 31.88
C ILE A 24 -26.12 -1.48 32.26
N ALA A 25 -25.80 -1.16 33.52
CA ALA A 25 -24.43 -1.08 34.01
C ALA A 25 -23.72 -2.45 34.03
N HIS A 26 -24.47 -3.54 34.26
CA HIS A 26 -23.96 -4.92 34.28
C HIS A 26 -24.36 -5.74 33.06
N SER A 27 -24.78 -5.10 31.96
CA SER A 27 -25.08 -5.80 30.71
C SER A 27 -23.85 -6.56 30.21
N ASP A 28 -24.04 -7.78 29.70
CA ASP A 28 -22.98 -8.61 29.10
C ASP A 28 -22.17 -7.86 28.03
N LEU A 29 -22.79 -6.91 27.32
CA LEU A 29 -22.10 -6.09 26.32
C LEU A 29 -21.09 -5.13 26.96
N VAL A 30 -21.44 -4.54 28.10
CA VAL A 30 -20.58 -3.63 28.88
C VAL A 30 -19.50 -4.44 29.58
N TYR A 31 -19.87 -5.59 30.17
CA TYR A 31 -18.95 -6.47 30.86
C TYR A 31 -17.90 -7.06 29.91
N THR A 32 -18.29 -7.53 28.72
CA THR A 32 -17.35 -8.07 27.72
C THR A 32 -16.41 -6.98 27.18
N PHE A 33 -16.85 -5.72 27.14
CA PHE A 33 -16.01 -4.60 26.72
C PHE A 33 -14.89 -4.28 27.72
N PHE A 34 -15.15 -4.41 29.03
CA PHE A 34 -14.17 -4.12 30.09
C PHE A 34 -13.47 -5.35 30.66
N HIS A 35 -13.99 -6.54 30.42
CA HIS A 35 -13.45 -7.82 30.85
C HIS A 35 -13.41 -8.78 29.64
N PRO A 36 -12.35 -8.70 28.82
CA PRO A 36 -12.15 -9.63 27.72
C PRO A 36 -12.23 -11.06 28.23
N LEU A 37 -13.08 -11.88 27.61
CA LEU A 37 -13.30 -13.26 28.05
C LEU A 37 -11.99 -14.06 27.91
N LEU A 38 -11.75 -15.06 28.78
CA LEU A 38 -10.59 -15.96 28.68
C LEU A 38 -10.48 -16.66 27.31
N ARG A 39 -11.62 -16.83 26.62
CA ARG A 39 -11.70 -17.34 25.24
C ARG A 39 -11.08 -16.37 24.22
N ASP A 40 -11.19 -15.06 24.46
CA ASP A 40 -10.57 -14.02 23.64
C ASP A 40 -9.06 -13.93 23.89
N GLN A 41 -8.58 -14.33 25.07
CA GLN A 41 -7.15 -14.47 25.35
C GLN A 41 -6.55 -15.66 24.58
N GLN A 42 -7.22 -16.81 24.51
CA GLN A 42 -6.73 -17.95 23.73
C GLN A 42 -6.72 -17.68 22.22
N TYR A 43 -7.76 -17.04 21.69
CA TYR A 43 -7.77 -16.56 20.30
C TYR A 43 -6.63 -15.56 20.07
N SER A 44 -6.49 -14.53 20.92
CA SER A 44 -5.39 -13.55 20.87
C SER A 44 -4.00 -14.21 20.93
N GLU A 45 -3.81 -15.22 21.78
CA GLU A 45 -2.55 -15.95 21.93
C GLU A 45 -2.23 -16.82 20.72
N GLU A 46 -3.21 -17.47 20.09
CA GLU A 46 -3.01 -18.20 18.83
C GLU A 46 -2.64 -17.26 17.68
N TYR A 47 -3.26 -16.07 17.59
CA TYR A 47 -2.85 -15.02 16.66
C TYR A 47 -1.47 -14.45 17.00
N ALA A 48 -1.13 -14.27 18.27
CA ALA A 48 0.18 -13.81 18.72
C ALA A 48 1.29 -14.84 18.51
N LYS A 49 0.99 -16.15 18.59
CA LYS A 49 1.90 -17.26 18.27
C LYS A 49 2.15 -17.35 16.76
N LYS A 50 1.10 -17.27 15.92
CA LYS A 50 1.27 -17.16 14.46
C LYS A 50 2.00 -15.88 14.02
N ALA A 51 1.87 -14.79 14.76
CA ALA A 51 2.64 -13.56 14.55
C ALA A 51 4.09 -13.67 15.07
N LYS A 52 4.36 -14.47 16.10
CA LYS A 52 5.71 -14.75 16.63
C LYS A 52 6.50 -15.71 15.75
N ASP A 53 5.87 -16.69 15.09
CA ASP A 53 6.57 -17.55 14.12
C ASP A 53 7.01 -16.78 12.86
N ARG A 54 6.41 -15.61 12.57
CA ARG A 54 6.92 -14.67 11.55
C ARG A 54 8.06 -13.75 12.04
N LYS A 55 8.48 -13.82 13.33
CA LYS A 55 9.59 -13.03 13.89
C LYS A 55 10.97 -13.66 13.63
N GLY A 56 11.17 -14.25 12.45
CA GLY A 56 12.49 -14.58 11.92
C GLY A 56 13.08 -13.50 11.02
N VAL A 57 12.33 -12.44 10.69
CA VAL A 57 12.86 -11.34 9.86
C VAL A 57 13.49 -10.30 10.79
N SER A 58 14.82 -10.21 10.71
CA SER A 58 15.65 -9.26 11.44
C SER A 58 15.08 -7.84 11.36
N LYS A 59 14.94 -7.17 12.51
CA LYS A 59 14.58 -5.74 12.61
C LYS A 59 15.49 -4.80 11.80
N ASN A 60 16.59 -5.32 11.24
CA ASN A 60 17.56 -4.58 10.45
C ASN A 60 17.17 -4.37 8.97
N GLU A 61 16.04 -4.92 8.49
CA GLU A 61 15.60 -4.74 7.09
C GLU A 61 14.46 -3.71 6.91
N ALA A 62 13.85 -3.22 7.98
CA ALA A 62 12.78 -2.23 7.92
C ALA A 62 13.30 -0.91 7.32
N GLY A 63 12.64 -0.41 6.28
CA GLY A 63 13.04 0.83 5.58
C GLY A 63 14.18 0.67 4.55
N ARG A 64 14.70 -0.54 4.31
CA ARG A 64 15.65 -0.77 3.22
C ARG A 64 14.89 -0.96 1.91
N LEU A 65 15.20 -0.14 0.91
CA LEU A 65 14.61 -0.25 -0.41
C LEU A 65 14.91 -1.64 -1.01
N LYS A 66 13.85 -2.42 -1.21
CA LYS A 66 13.87 -3.80 -1.69
C LYS A 66 12.58 -4.08 -2.44
N GLY A 67 12.64 -5.06 -3.33
CA GLY A 67 11.49 -5.60 -4.02
C GLY A 67 11.62 -5.47 -5.52
N GLN A 68 10.68 -6.10 -6.23
CA GLN A 68 10.62 -6.05 -7.68
C GLN A 68 9.18 -5.82 -8.11
N LEU A 69 9.00 -5.01 -9.14
CA LEU A 69 7.71 -4.69 -9.75
C LEU A 69 7.60 -5.39 -11.11
N LYS A 70 6.55 -6.18 -11.31
CA LYS A 70 6.25 -6.81 -12.60
C LYS A 70 5.39 -5.87 -13.43
N LEU A 71 5.88 -5.52 -14.62
CA LEU A 71 5.20 -4.66 -15.58
C LEU A 71 5.08 -5.34 -16.94
N SER A 72 4.02 -5.01 -17.66
CA SER A 72 3.92 -5.27 -19.11
C SER A 72 3.64 -4.00 -19.88
N PHE A 73 4.23 -3.90 -21.07
CA PHE A 73 4.13 -2.76 -21.96
C PHE A 73 3.69 -3.23 -23.34
N GLN A 74 2.73 -2.51 -23.93
CA GLN A 74 2.30 -2.74 -25.30
C GLN A 74 1.72 -1.45 -25.89
N PHE A 75 2.04 -1.16 -27.14
CA PHE A 75 1.39 -0.15 -27.95
C PHE A 75 0.53 -0.81 -29.03
N SER A 76 -0.76 -0.50 -29.06
CA SER A 76 -1.65 -0.99 -30.11
C SER A 76 -2.78 0.01 -30.36
N LYS A 77 -3.15 0.18 -31.64
CA LYS A 77 -4.31 1.01 -32.06
C LYS A 77 -4.30 2.43 -31.47
N GLY A 78 -3.12 3.07 -31.41
CA GLY A 78 -2.97 4.44 -30.89
C GLY A 78 -3.03 4.55 -29.37
N VAL A 79 -2.92 3.43 -28.65
CA VAL A 79 -2.96 3.39 -27.18
C VAL A 79 -1.73 2.66 -26.66
N PHE A 80 -0.95 3.35 -25.83
CA PHE A 80 0.08 2.74 -25.00
C PHE A 80 -0.53 2.21 -23.71
N ARG A 81 -0.31 0.93 -23.42
CA ARG A 81 -0.83 0.21 -22.26
C ARG A 81 0.31 -0.20 -21.36
N VAL A 82 0.14 0.10 -20.08
CA VAL A 82 1.02 -0.31 -19.00
C VAL A 82 0.21 -1.19 -18.07
N MET A 83 0.49 -2.49 -18.05
CA MET A 83 -0.11 -3.42 -17.11
C MET A 83 0.75 -3.50 -15.86
N VAL A 84 0.19 -3.09 -14.73
CA VAL A 84 0.82 -3.19 -13.42
C VAL A 84 0.36 -4.49 -12.77
N TYR A 85 1.22 -5.51 -12.73
CA TYR A 85 0.85 -6.83 -12.22
C TYR A 85 0.97 -6.91 -10.70
N HIS A 86 2.19 -7.16 -10.20
CA HIS A 86 2.45 -7.47 -8.81
C HIS A 86 3.75 -6.81 -8.38
N VAL A 87 3.89 -6.55 -7.09
CA VAL A 87 5.19 -6.32 -6.46
C VAL A 87 5.49 -7.52 -5.58
N ARG A 88 6.77 -7.89 -5.46
CA ARG A 88 7.23 -8.89 -4.49
C ARG A 88 8.36 -8.36 -3.64
N ASP A 89 8.51 -8.96 -2.46
CA ASP A 89 9.62 -8.75 -1.53
C ASP A 89 9.75 -7.30 -1.03
N LEU A 90 8.61 -6.62 -0.82
CA LEU A 90 8.62 -5.32 -0.16
C LEU A 90 8.98 -5.47 1.32
N PRO A 91 9.79 -4.56 1.87
CA PRO A 91 10.10 -4.55 3.29
C PRO A 91 8.83 -4.25 4.12
N LEU A 92 8.87 -4.65 5.38
CA LEU A 92 7.94 -4.08 6.36
C LEU A 92 8.24 -2.59 6.55
N LEU A 93 7.20 -1.84 6.89
CA LEU A 93 7.34 -0.45 7.32
C LEU A 93 8.17 -0.36 8.59
N THR A 94 8.66 0.84 8.92
CA THR A 94 9.47 1.11 10.12
C THR A 94 8.77 0.70 11.43
N ASN A 95 7.44 0.76 11.44
CA ASN A 95 6.59 0.33 12.57
C ASN A 95 6.32 -1.20 12.60
N GLY A 96 6.93 -1.97 11.68
CA GLY A 96 6.78 -3.42 11.57
C GLY A 96 5.48 -3.88 10.88
N GLN A 97 4.69 -2.96 10.33
CA GLN A 97 3.45 -3.30 9.62
C GLN A 97 3.72 -3.59 8.14
N GLU A 98 2.85 -4.40 7.53
CA GLU A 98 2.82 -4.60 6.08
C GLU A 98 2.31 -3.33 5.39
N PRO A 99 2.93 -2.90 4.27
CA PRO A 99 2.53 -1.68 3.57
C PRO A 99 1.16 -1.82 2.90
N SER A 100 0.44 -0.69 2.78
CA SER A 100 -0.76 -0.59 1.96
C SER A 100 -0.43 0.10 0.65
N THR A 101 -0.11 -0.66 -0.38
CA THR A 101 0.60 -0.15 -1.56
C THR A 101 -0.30 0.33 -2.68
N TYR A 102 0.17 1.31 -3.45
CA TYR A 102 -0.32 1.65 -4.78
C TYR A 102 0.84 2.09 -5.69
N VAL A 103 0.66 2.01 -7.01
CA VAL A 103 1.67 2.40 -7.99
C VAL A 103 1.21 3.67 -8.71
N LYS A 104 2.09 4.67 -8.83
CA LYS A 104 1.91 5.84 -9.71
C LYS A 104 2.81 5.67 -10.93
N VAL A 105 2.27 5.88 -12.12
CA VAL A 105 3.02 5.84 -13.37
C VAL A 105 2.96 7.22 -14.03
N TYR A 106 4.12 7.70 -14.47
CA TYR A 106 4.31 8.92 -15.25
C TYR A 106 5.07 8.59 -16.53
N LEU A 107 4.86 9.41 -17.56
CA LEU A 107 5.70 9.41 -18.76
C LEU A 107 6.53 10.70 -18.74
N ARG A 108 7.84 10.59 -18.56
CA ARG A 108 8.79 11.70 -18.43
C ARG A 108 9.51 11.96 -19.76
N PRO A 109 9.75 13.22 -20.16
CA PRO A 109 9.26 14.44 -19.54
C PRO A 109 7.74 14.59 -19.66
N ASP A 110 7.12 15.06 -18.57
CA ASP A 110 5.67 15.28 -18.47
C ASP A 110 5.37 16.78 -18.56
N THR A 111 5.48 17.34 -19.76
CA THR A 111 5.31 18.77 -20.01
C THR A 111 3.88 19.25 -19.76
N SER A 112 2.88 18.43 -20.09
CA SER A 112 1.47 18.76 -19.86
C SER A 112 0.99 18.49 -18.42
N LYS A 113 1.76 17.73 -17.62
CA LYS A 113 1.38 17.26 -16.27
C LYS A 113 0.14 16.36 -16.25
N GLU A 114 -0.18 15.73 -17.38
CA GLU A 114 -1.37 14.91 -17.57
C GLU A 114 -1.05 13.41 -17.64
N THR A 115 0.23 13.02 -17.57
CA THR A 115 0.64 11.61 -17.71
C THR A 115 0.50 10.80 -16.42
N LYS A 116 0.14 11.45 -15.30
CA LYS A 116 -0.05 10.73 -14.05
C LYS A 116 -1.20 9.73 -14.17
N ARG A 117 -0.91 8.46 -13.92
CA ARG A 117 -1.89 7.39 -13.71
C ARG A 117 -1.56 6.67 -12.40
N LYS A 118 -2.55 6.05 -11.76
CA LYS A 118 -2.32 5.27 -10.54
C LYS A 118 -3.25 4.06 -10.45
N THR A 119 -2.77 3.02 -9.79
CA THR A 119 -3.57 1.84 -9.42
C THR A 119 -4.45 2.13 -8.21
N LYS A 120 -5.35 1.21 -7.89
CA LYS A 120 -5.99 1.12 -6.58
C LYS A 120 -4.97 0.75 -5.50
N VAL A 121 -5.36 0.99 -4.25
CA VAL A 121 -4.58 0.62 -3.08
C VAL A 121 -4.87 -0.83 -2.71
N VAL A 122 -3.81 -1.63 -2.59
CA VAL A 122 -3.85 -2.97 -1.99
C VAL A 122 -3.37 -2.86 -0.56
N ARG A 123 -4.20 -3.20 0.42
CA ARG A 123 -3.91 -2.94 1.84
C ARG A 123 -3.10 -4.07 2.47
N LYS A 124 -2.17 -3.71 3.36
CA LYS A 124 -1.41 -4.60 4.26
C LYS A 124 -0.92 -5.86 3.54
N ASN A 125 0.02 -5.71 2.62
CA ASN A 125 0.58 -6.82 1.87
C ASN A 125 1.99 -6.49 1.34
N CYS A 126 3.00 -7.32 1.66
CA CYS A 126 4.36 -7.21 1.13
C CYS A 126 4.53 -7.75 -0.31
N HIS A 127 3.52 -8.45 -0.82
CA HIS A 127 3.45 -9.01 -2.17
C HIS A 127 2.13 -8.60 -2.88
N PRO A 128 1.87 -7.28 -3.03
CA PRO A 128 0.60 -6.79 -3.52
C PRO A 128 0.36 -7.16 -4.98
N SER A 129 -0.90 -7.47 -5.31
CA SER A 129 -1.36 -7.76 -6.66
C SER A 129 -2.34 -6.69 -7.10
N PHE A 130 -1.99 -5.95 -8.15
CA PHE A 130 -2.82 -4.89 -8.72
C PHE A 130 -3.60 -5.45 -9.90
N VAL A 131 -2.89 -6.00 -10.90
CA VAL A 131 -3.48 -6.51 -12.15
C VAL A 131 -4.34 -5.42 -12.82
N GLU A 132 -3.79 -4.20 -12.89
CA GLU A 132 -4.47 -3.01 -13.39
C GLU A 132 -3.79 -2.47 -14.63
N MET A 133 -4.58 -2.21 -15.68
CA MET A 133 -4.12 -1.63 -16.93
C MET A 133 -4.28 -0.11 -16.91
N LEU A 134 -3.18 0.60 -17.17
CA LEU A 134 -3.12 2.05 -17.30
C LEU A 134 -2.92 2.41 -18.77
N GLU A 135 -3.74 3.31 -19.30
CA GLU A 135 -3.74 3.66 -20.72
C GLU A 135 -3.32 5.11 -20.98
N TYR A 136 -2.60 5.29 -22.09
CA TYR A 136 -2.14 6.56 -22.63
C TYR A 136 -2.49 6.64 -24.11
N ARG A 137 -3.30 7.63 -24.49
CA ARG A 137 -3.71 7.86 -25.88
C ARG A 137 -2.82 8.94 -26.49
N MET A 138 -1.68 8.50 -27.02
CA MET A 138 -0.64 9.36 -27.61
C MET A 138 -0.04 8.65 -28.82
N ALA A 139 0.56 9.40 -29.74
CA ALA A 139 1.27 8.83 -30.88
C ALA A 139 2.50 8.01 -30.41
N LEU A 140 2.84 6.95 -31.15
CA LEU A 140 3.93 6.04 -30.76
C LEU A 140 5.27 6.79 -30.68
N GLU A 141 5.52 7.69 -31.61
CA GLU A 141 6.72 8.51 -31.71
C GLU A 141 6.90 9.34 -30.43
N VAL A 142 5.81 9.93 -29.94
CA VAL A 142 5.81 10.72 -28.69
C VAL A 142 6.01 9.83 -27.46
N ILE A 143 5.57 8.57 -27.50
CA ILE A 143 5.77 7.62 -26.41
C ILE A 143 7.23 7.14 -26.36
N GLN A 144 7.84 6.88 -27.52
CA GLN A 144 9.23 6.42 -27.61
C GLN A 144 10.23 7.48 -27.13
N GLU A 145 9.92 8.76 -27.26
CA GLU A 145 10.74 9.86 -26.72
C GLU A 145 10.65 10.03 -25.19
N LYS A 146 9.85 9.19 -24.50
CA LYS A 146 9.63 9.29 -23.05
C LYS A 146 10.26 8.14 -22.27
N SER A 147 10.52 8.40 -21.00
CA SER A 147 10.81 7.39 -19.99
C SER A 147 9.56 7.12 -19.16
N LEU A 148 9.24 5.85 -18.97
CA LEU A 148 8.22 5.42 -18.02
C LEU A 148 8.81 5.43 -16.61
N GLN A 149 8.16 6.14 -15.70
CA GLN A 149 8.53 6.19 -14.29
C GLN A 149 7.38 5.62 -13.44
N ALA A 150 7.55 4.39 -12.94
CA ALA A 150 6.62 3.71 -12.06
C ALA A 150 7.13 3.74 -10.62
N THR A 151 6.39 4.39 -9.72
CA THR A 151 6.76 4.53 -8.30
C THR A 151 5.76 3.82 -7.41
N VAL A 152 6.25 3.00 -6.48
CA VAL A 152 5.47 2.27 -5.49
C VAL A 152 5.41 3.10 -4.22
N TRP A 153 4.21 3.25 -3.66
CA TRP A 153 3.95 4.07 -2.48
C TRP A 153 3.16 3.29 -1.44
N ASN A 154 3.49 3.48 -0.17
CA ASN A 154 2.62 3.15 0.94
C ASN A 154 1.56 4.25 1.10
N TYR A 155 0.30 3.85 1.17
CA TYR A 155 -0.83 4.70 1.46
C TYR A 155 -1.11 4.70 2.96
N ASP A 156 -1.02 5.87 3.57
CA ASP A 156 -1.43 6.10 4.95
C ASP A 156 -2.51 7.19 5.00
N PRO A 157 -3.70 6.93 5.57
CA PRO A 157 -4.75 7.93 5.69
C PRO A 157 -4.49 8.98 6.79
N LEU A 158 -3.54 8.74 7.70
CA LEU A 158 -3.22 9.58 8.85
C LEU A 158 -1.87 10.29 8.73
N GLN A 159 -0.98 9.80 7.85
CA GLN A 159 0.38 10.30 7.65
C GLN A 159 0.65 10.60 6.18
N GLU A 160 1.82 11.17 5.87
CA GLU A 160 2.27 11.30 4.50
C GLU A 160 2.54 9.90 3.89
N ASN A 161 2.25 9.76 2.60
CA ASN A 161 2.50 8.51 1.88
C ASN A 161 4.00 8.27 1.76
N GLU A 162 4.46 7.09 2.19
CA GLU A 162 5.87 6.72 2.14
C GLU A 162 6.24 6.16 0.77
N PHE A 163 7.39 6.58 0.23
CA PHE A 163 7.93 6.03 -1.01
C PHE A 163 8.60 4.68 -0.74
N LEU A 164 8.28 3.66 -1.54
CA LEU A 164 8.79 2.29 -1.36
C LEU A 164 9.76 1.85 -2.47
N GLY A 165 9.80 2.57 -3.60
CA GLY A 165 10.70 2.25 -4.70
C GLY A 165 10.21 2.72 -6.06
N CYS A 166 11.12 2.75 -7.03
CA CYS A 166 10.87 3.21 -8.38
C CYS A 166 11.42 2.23 -9.42
N VAL A 167 10.78 2.20 -10.58
CA VAL A 167 11.29 1.64 -11.83
C VAL A 167 11.25 2.76 -12.86
N GLU A 168 12.38 3.03 -13.51
CA GLU A 168 12.47 4.00 -14.59
C GLU A 168 13.05 3.33 -15.84
N LEU A 169 12.34 3.44 -16.96
CA LEU A 169 12.66 2.74 -18.20
C LEU A 169 12.52 3.71 -19.38
N PRO A 170 13.59 3.95 -20.15
CA PRO A 170 13.48 4.61 -21.45
C PRO A 170 12.60 3.77 -22.37
N LEU A 171 11.54 4.35 -22.93
CA LEU A 171 10.63 3.62 -23.82
C LEU A 171 11.19 3.46 -25.23
N MET A 172 12.24 4.22 -25.59
CA MET A 172 12.98 4.10 -26.83
C MET A 172 13.64 2.72 -26.99
N ASP A 173 14.08 2.11 -25.88
CA ASP A 173 14.84 0.86 -25.89
C ASP A 173 13.95 -0.39 -25.86
N ILE A 174 12.63 -0.22 -25.83
CA ILE A 174 11.65 -1.30 -25.71
C ILE A 174 10.86 -1.43 -27.01
N ASP A 175 10.78 -2.65 -27.55
CA ASP A 175 9.87 -2.95 -28.66
C ASP A 175 8.42 -2.95 -28.17
N LEU A 176 7.77 -1.79 -28.27
CA LEU A 176 6.37 -1.59 -27.87
C LEU A 176 5.36 -2.23 -28.83
N THR A 177 5.77 -2.70 -30.01
CA THR A 177 4.85 -3.34 -30.97
C THR A 177 4.39 -4.72 -30.48
N LYS A 178 5.17 -5.31 -29.59
CA LYS A 178 4.89 -6.59 -28.92
C LYS A 178 4.65 -6.34 -27.44
N GLU A 179 3.95 -7.28 -26.83
CA GLU A 179 3.83 -7.28 -25.38
C GLU A 179 5.15 -7.71 -24.74
N THR A 180 5.75 -6.82 -23.95
CA THR A 180 6.97 -7.12 -23.17
C THR A 180 6.60 -7.17 -21.70
N THR A 181 6.80 -8.32 -21.03
CA THR A 181 6.44 -8.54 -19.62
C THR A 181 7.64 -8.98 -18.81
N GLU A 182 8.09 -8.17 -17.85
CA GLU A 182 9.31 -8.46 -17.08
C GLU A 182 9.21 -8.02 -15.61
N TRP A 183 10.12 -8.55 -14.79
CA TRP A 183 10.33 -8.11 -13.40
C TRP A 183 11.45 -7.08 -13.32
N TYR A 184 11.13 -5.91 -12.78
CA TYR A 184 12.07 -4.80 -12.64
C TYR A 184 12.42 -4.58 -11.16
N PRO A 185 13.71 -4.50 -10.78
CA PRO A 185 14.10 -4.21 -9.41
C PRO A 185 13.67 -2.79 -9.04
N LEU A 186 13.16 -2.63 -7.82
CA LEU A 186 12.89 -1.33 -7.26
C LEU A 186 14.22 -0.65 -6.91
N VAL A 187 14.37 0.61 -7.29
CA VAL A 187 15.51 1.47 -6.98
C VAL A 187 15.07 2.78 -6.32
N ASN A 188 16.01 3.51 -5.73
CA ASN A 188 15.76 4.88 -5.29
C ASN A 188 15.53 5.78 -6.51
N LEU A 189 14.68 6.79 -6.35
CA LEU A 189 14.59 7.88 -7.32
C LEU A 189 15.93 8.62 -7.31
N THR A 190 16.69 8.49 -8.40
CA THR A 190 17.82 9.38 -8.67
C THR A 190 17.28 10.80 -8.81
N ARG A 191 17.77 11.70 -7.94
CA ARG A 191 17.48 13.14 -8.01
C ARG A 191 18.20 13.79 -9.17
#